data_AF-K1S3Q5-F1
#
_entry.id   AF-K1S3Q5-F1
#
_cell.length_a   1.000
_cell.length_b   1.000
_cell.length_c   1.000
_cell.angle_alpha   90.00
_cell.angle_beta   90.00
_cell.angle_gamma   90.00
#
_symmetry.space_group_name_H-M   'P 1'
#
loop_
_entity.id
_entity.type
_entity.pdbx_description
1 polymer ?
#
loop_
_entity_poly.entity_id
_entity_poly.type
_entity_poly.pdbx_seq_one_letter_code
_entity_poly.pdbx_strand_id
1 'polypeptide(L)'
;MLYRISLILLTLTCLFCFSTGSYAQEANVEENDNPVILYSGTPKKYEIGGIKVEGVKNYEDYVLIGLSGLSVGQTIVVPGDDITTAVKRYWRHGLFSDVQILARKNCWRHARIFR
;
A
#
# COMPACT_ATOMS: atom_id res chain seq x y z
N MET A 1 68.92 9.57 -10.49
CA MET A 1 67.94 9.35 -11.59
C MET A 1 66.84 8.35 -11.21
N LEU A 2 67.17 7.23 -10.56
CA LEU A 2 66.22 6.13 -10.27
C LEU A 2 65.10 6.46 -9.26
N TYR A 3 65.40 7.23 -8.20
CA TYR A 3 64.39 7.63 -7.19
C TYR A 3 63.27 8.50 -7.76
N ARG A 4 63.57 9.34 -8.76
CA ARG A 4 62.58 10.22 -9.41
C ARG A 4 61.58 9.42 -10.24
N ILE A 5 62.03 8.34 -10.89
CA ILE A 5 61.19 7.43 -11.67
C ILE A 5 60.30 6.60 -10.72
N SER A 6 60.84 6.15 -9.59
CA SER A 6 60.07 5.43 -8.56
C SER A 6 58.97 6.28 -7.93
N LEU A 7 59.21 7.59 -7.74
CA LEU A 7 58.22 8.54 -7.21
C LEU A 7 57.07 8.81 -8.19
N ILE A 8 57.35 8.82 -9.50
CA ILE A 8 56.34 8.97 -10.56
C ILE A 8 55.48 7.70 -10.69
N LEU A 9 56.06 6.53 -10.45
CA LEU A 9 55.32 5.25 -10.55
C LEU A 9 54.35 5.06 -9.37
N LEU A 10 54.74 5.54 -8.18
CA LEU A 10 53.92 5.50 -6.96
C LEU A 10 52.67 6.38 -7.04
N THR A 11 52.76 7.57 -7.64
CA THR A 11 51.61 8.48 -7.79
C THR A 11 50.60 7.97 -8.81
N LEU A 12 51.06 7.23 -9.83
CA LEU A 12 50.22 6.69 -10.90
C LEU A 12 49.36 5.50 -10.41
N THR A 13 49.87 4.70 -9.47
CA THR A 13 49.10 3.62 -8.84
C THR A 13 48.02 4.14 -7.89
N CYS A 14 48.27 5.30 -7.27
CA CYS A 14 47.31 5.96 -6.39
C CYS A 14 46.08 6.50 -7.15
N LEU A 15 46.24 6.86 -8.42
CA LEU A 15 45.15 7.35 -9.29
C LEU A 15 44.18 6.24 -9.72
N PHE A 16 44.58 4.97 -9.65
CA PHE A 16 43.76 3.82 -10.05
C PHE A 16 42.96 3.21 -8.88
N CYS A 17 43.20 3.65 -7.64
CA CYS A 17 42.55 3.11 -6.43
C CYS A 17 41.27 3.87 -6.00
N PHE A 18 40.80 4.83 -6.80
CA PHE A 18 39.58 5.60 -6.51
C PHE A 18 38.27 4.93 -7.01
N SER A 19 38.27 3.62 -7.25
CA SER A 19 37.04 2.83 -7.44
C SER A 19 36.34 2.60 -6.10
N THR A 20 35.81 3.69 -5.52
CA THR A 20 34.93 3.61 -4.36
C THR A 20 33.54 3.15 -4.80
N GLY A 21 33.02 2.16 -4.05
CA GLY A 21 31.96 1.24 -4.46
C GLY A 21 30.65 1.90 -4.88
N SER A 22 30.03 1.32 -5.90
CA SER A 22 28.62 1.54 -6.18
C SER A 22 27.80 1.06 -4.98
N TYR A 23 27.25 1.97 -4.20
CA TYR A 23 26.07 1.68 -3.41
C TYR A 23 24.93 1.49 -4.40
N ALA A 24 24.46 0.26 -4.56
CA ALA A 24 23.20 0.03 -5.25
C ALA A 24 22.14 0.84 -4.48
N GLN A 25 21.46 1.75 -5.17
CA GLN A 25 20.34 2.48 -4.59
C GLN A 25 19.26 1.43 -4.32
N GLU A 26 19.06 1.09 -3.06
CA GLU A 26 17.86 0.41 -2.62
C GLU A 26 16.75 1.45 -2.75
N ALA A 27 16.09 1.45 -3.91
CA ALA A 27 14.87 2.19 -4.09
C ALA A 27 13.90 1.66 -3.03
N ASN A 28 13.66 2.45 -1.99
CA ASN A 28 12.48 2.34 -1.15
C ASN A 28 11.28 2.57 -2.07
N VAL A 29 10.88 1.51 -2.79
CA VAL A 29 9.52 1.41 -3.28
C VAL A 29 8.73 1.29 -1.99
N GLU A 30 8.15 2.41 -1.56
CA GLU A 30 6.99 2.36 -0.69
C GLU A 30 6.00 1.45 -1.43
N GLU A 31 5.98 0.18 -1.03
CA GLU A 31 5.01 -0.81 -1.47
C GLU A 31 3.69 -0.28 -0.92
N ASN A 32 3.06 0.62 -1.68
CA ASN A 32 1.70 1.07 -1.43
C ASN A 32 0.84 -0.17 -1.67
N ASP A 33 0.71 -0.97 -0.62
CA ASP A 33 0.07 -2.29 -0.62
C ASP A 33 -1.42 -2.17 -0.99
N ASN A 34 -1.96 -0.95 -1.06
CA ASN A 34 -3.31 -0.69 -1.51
C ASN A 34 -3.48 -1.14 -2.98
N PRO A 35 -4.51 -1.96 -3.28
CA PRO A 35 -4.74 -2.42 -4.63
C PRO A 35 -5.01 -1.22 -5.55
N VAL A 36 -4.23 -1.11 -6.64
CA VAL A 36 -4.49 -0.13 -7.69
C VAL A 36 -5.77 -0.54 -8.42
N ILE A 37 -6.89 0.14 -8.08
CA ILE A 37 -8.17 -0.05 -8.76
C ILE A 37 -8.13 0.74 -10.07
N LEU A 38 -7.83 0.05 -11.17
CA LEU A 38 -7.88 0.62 -12.51
C LEU A 38 -9.30 0.45 -13.09
N TYR A 39 -10.03 1.56 -13.23
CA TYR A 39 -11.39 1.54 -13.80
C TYR A 39 -11.42 1.24 -15.31
N SER A 40 -10.27 1.30 -15.98
CA SER A 40 -10.07 0.97 -17.39
C SER A 40 -9.71 -0.51 -17.63
N GLY A 41 -9.52 -1.28 -16.56
CA GLY A 41 -9.06 -2.67 -16.61
C GLY A 41 -10.19 -3.71 -16.56
N THR A 42 -9.81 -4.99 -16.54
CA THR A 42 -10.77 -6.09 -16.32
C THR A 42 -11.26 -6.11 -14.87
N PRO A 43 -12.58 -6.28 -14.65
CA PRO A 43 -13.13 -6.39 -13.31
C PRO A 43 -12.51 -7.59 -12.58
N LYS A 44 -11.96 -7.35 -11.38
CA LYS A 44 -11.35 -8.39 -10.56
C LYS A 44 -12.25 -8.73 -9.38
N LYS A 45 -12.32 -10.02 -9.06
CA LYS A 45 -13.01 -10.53 -7.88
C LYS A 45 -12.08 -10.42 -6.68
N TYR A 46 -12.58 -9.83 -5.60
CA TYR A 46 -11.89 -9.72 -4.32
C TYR A 46 -12.79 -10.26 -3.21
N GLU A 47 -12.18 -10.82 -2.18
CA GLU A 47 -12.87 -11.21 -0.95
C GLU A 47 -12.65 -10.15 0.13
N ILE A 48 -13.72 -9.80 0.84
CA ILE A 48 -13.64 -8.86 1.96
C ILE A 48 -13.04 -9.56 3.18
N GLY A 49 -11.74 -9.38 3.42
CA GLY A 49 -11.06 -9.96 4.59
C GLY A 49 -11.39 -9.26 5.93
N GLY A 50 -11.90 -8.02 5.88
CA GLY A 50 -12.31 -7.27 7.06
C GLY A 50 -12.80 -5.88 6.68
N ILE A 51 -13.69 -5.31 7.50
CA ILE A 51 -14.21 -3.96 7.33
C ILE A 51 -13.84 -3.17 8.57
N LYS A 52 -13.22 -2.00 8.37
CA LYS A 52 -12.89 -1.07 9.45
C LYS A 52 -13.63 0.23 9.21
N VAL A 53 -14.34 0.70 10.23
CA VAL A 53 -15.02 2.00 10.19
C VAL A 53 -14.15 3.01 10.91
N GLU A 54 -13.94 4.17 10.29
CA GLU A 54 -13.21 5.29 10.88
C GLU A 54 -14.01 6.59 10.70
N GLY A 55 -13.82 7.54 11.62
CA GLY A 55 -14.43 8.88 11.54
C GLY A 55 -15.77 9.07 12.25
N VAL A 56 -16.44 7.99 12.67
CA VAL A 56 -17.72 8.05 13.39
C VAL A 56 -17.57 7.43 14.78
N LYS A 57 -17.76 8.23 15.84
CA LYS A 57 -17.62 7.78 17.24
C LYS A 57 -18.93 7.43 17.93
N ASN A 58 -20.05 7.90 17.39
CA ASN A 58 -21.36 7.82 18.05
C ASN A 58 -22.20 6.62 17.60
N TYR A 59 -21.63 5.75 16.76
CA TYR A 59 -22.32 4.60 16.20
C TYR A 59 -21.44 3.36 16.34
N GLU A 60 -22.10 2.24 16.55
CA GLU A 60 -21.44 0.95 16.61
C GLU A 60 -21.03 0.47 15.20
N ASP A 61 -19.82 -0.07 15.09
CA ASP A 61 -19.24 -0.51 13.81
C ASP A 61 -20.15 -1.50 13.07
N TYR A 62 -20.74 -2.46 13.77
CA TYR A 62 -21.60 -3.47 13.15
C TYR A 62 -22.87 -2.88 12.52
N VAL A 63 -23.41 -1.78 13.07
CA VAL A 63 -24.59 -1.10 12.52
C VAL A 63 -24.23 -0.44 11.19
N LEU A 64 -23.08 0.24 11.16
CA LEU A 64 -22.59 0.92 9.96
C LEU A 64 -22.24 -0.10 8.86
N ILE A 65 -21.56 -1.18 9.24
CA ILE A 65 -21.28 -2.30 8.32
C ILE A 65 -22.58 -2.88 7.76
N GLY A 66 -23.57 -3.15 8.62
CA GLY A 66 -24.88 -3.66 8.19
C GLY A 66 -25.60 -2.71 7.22
N LEU A 67 -25.45 -1.39 7.42
CA LEU A 67 -26.05 -0.36 6.57
C LEU A 67 -25.48 -0.35 5.16
N SER A 68 -24.16 -0.56 5.03
CA SER A 68 -23.51 -0.74 3.72
C SER A 68 -24.08 -1.97 2.99
N GLY A 69 -24.45 -2.99 3.75
CA GLY A 69 -24.80 -4.34 3.27
C GLY A 69 -23.64 -5.05 2.59
N LEU A 70 -22.41 -4.69 2.96
CA LEU A 70 -21.20 -5.47 2.72
C LEU A 70 -20.94 -6.35 3.94
N SER A 71 -20.48 -7.57 3.72
CA SER A 71 -20.14 -8.51 4.79
C SER A 71 -18.72 -9.05 4.64
N VAL A 72 -18.07 -9.33 5.77
CA VAL A 72 -16.77 -10.02 5.78
C VAL A 72 -16.94 -11.43 5.21
N GLY A 73 -16.02 -11.85 4.34
CA GLY A 73 -16.08 -13.13 3.60
C GLY A 73 -16.91 -13.07 2.30
N GLN A 74 -17.57 -11.94 2.01
CA GLN A 74 -18.26 -11.77 0.74
C GLN A 74 -17.24 -11.57 -0.40
N THR A 75 -17.47 -12.23 -1.52
CA THR A 75 -16.75 -11.93 -2.77
C THR A 75 -17.47 -10.81 -3.52
N ILE A 76 -16.74 -9.74 -3.82
CA ILE A 76 -17.22 -8.58 -4.57
C ILE A 76 -16.39 -8.38 -5.84
N VAL A 77 -16.96 -7.70 -6.83
CA VAL A 77 -16.26 -7.33 -8.06
C VAL A 77 -15.85 -5.86 -7.99
N VAL A 78 -14.57 -5.57 -8.23
CA VAL A 78 -14.04 -4.21 -8.20
C VAL A 78 -13.32 -3.91 -9.52
N PRO A 79 -13.70 -2.83 -10.24
CA PRO A 79 -14.85 -1.95 -9.97
C PRO A 79 -16.19 -2.67 -10.22
N GLY A 80 -17.24 -2.34 -9.44
CA GLY A 80 -18.55 -2.97 -9.54
C GLY A 80 -19.63 -2.29 -8.70
N ASP A 81 -20.87 -2.79 -8.84
CA ASP A 81 -22.06 -2.15 -8.26
C ASP A 81 -22.19 -2.29 -6.74
N ASP A 82 -21.51 -3.28 -6.14
CA ASP A 82 -21.58 -3.56 -4.71
C ASP A 82 -21.17 -2.33 -3.88
N ILE A 83 -20.04 -1.72 -4.25
CA ILE A 83 -19.50 -0.52 -3.58
C ILE A 83 -20.39 0.70 -3.85
N THR A 84 -20.82 0.90 -5.09
CA THR A 84 -21.70 2.01 -5.47
C THR A 84 -23.05 1.93 -4.73
N THR A 85 -23.59 0.73 -4.57
CA THR A 85 -24.85 0.50 -3.85
C THR A 85 -24.69 0.76 -2.36
N ALA A 86 -23.58 0.33 -1.75
CA ALA A 86 -23.26 0.64 -0.37
C ALA A 86 -23.21 2.15 -0.11
N VAL A 87 -22.53 2.92 -0.98
CA VAL A 87 -22.49 4.39 -0.87
C VAL A 87 -23.90 4.99 -1.01
N LYS A 88 -24.68 4.56 -2.00
CA LYS A 88 -26.07 5.04 -2.19
C LYS A 88 -26.95 4.77 -0.97
N ARG A 89 -26.78 3.64 -0.29
CA ARG A 89 -27.51 3.33 0.95
C ARG A 89 -27.17 4.35 2.03
N TYR A 90 -25.89 4.62 2.28
CA TYR A 90 -25.47 5.62 3.26
C TYR A 90 -26.06 7.00 2.98
N TRP A 91 -26.04 7.45 1.72
CA TRP A 91 -26.64 8.72 1.32
C TRP A 91 -28.15 8.76 1.56
N ARG A 92 -28.86 7.66 1.28
CA ARG A 92 -30.31 7.56 1.51
C ARG A 92 -30.68 7.63 3.00
N HIS A 93 -29.79 7.17 3.88
CA HIS A 93 -30.01 7.28 5.32
C HIS A 93 -29.80 8.71 5.85
N GLY A 94 -29.13 9.59 5.11
CA GLY A 94 -29.00 11.02 5.45
C GLY A 94 -28.17 11.29 6.72
N LEU A 95 -27.49 10.28 7.27
CA LEU A 95 -26.71 10.38 8.50
C LEU A 95 -25.29 10.94 8.28
N PHE A 96 -24.85 11.05 7.02
CA PHE A 96 -23.47 11.38 6.65
C PHE A 96 -23.43 12.45 5.56
N SER A 97 -22.53 13.43 5.72
CA SER A 97 -22.30 14.49 4.73
C SER A 97 -21.25 14.09 3.69
N ASP A 98 -20.33 13.20 4.05
CA ASP A 98 -19.33 12.63 3.16
C ASP A 98 -19.12 11.14 3.48
N VAL A 99 -18.97 10.32 2.45
CA VAL A 99 -18.84 8.86 2.57
C VAL A 99 -17.81 8.39 1.57
N GLN A 100 -16.72 7.83 2.08
CA GLN A 100 -15.63 7.29 1.28
C GLN A 100 -15.36 5.83 1.67
N ILE A 101 -15.19 4.97 0.66
CA ILE A 101 -14.83 3.57 0.84
C ILE A 101 -13.45 3.37 0.23
N LEU A 102 -12.49 2.99 1.08
CA LEU A 102 -11.10 2.78 0.69
C LEU A 102 -10.77 1.28 0.70
N ALA A 103 -10.17 0.78 -0.38
CA ALA A 103 -9.64 -0.57 -0.42
C ALA A 103 -8.20 -0.56 0.13
N ARG A 104 -7.98 -1.27 1.24
CA ARG A 104 -6.64 -1.51 1.80
C ARG A 104 -6.35 -3.00 1.72
N LYS A 105 -5.18 -3.38 1.23
CA LYS A 105 -4.67 -4.75 1.39
C LYS A 105 -4.07 -4.86 2.77
N ASN A 106 -4.73 -5.60 3.64
CA ASN A 106 -4.20 -5.99 4.93
C ASN A 106 -3.24 -7.18 4.73
N CYS A 107 -1.98 -6.88 4.42
CA CYS A 107 -0.90 -7.85 4.53
C CYS A 107 -0.64 -8.09 6.03
N TRP A 108 -1.25 -9.13 6.61
CA TRP A 108 -0.91 -9.62 7.95
C TRP A 108 0.49 -10.28 7.92
N ARG A 109 1.55 -9.51 7.64
CA ARG A 109 2.93 -10.04 7.57
C ARG A 109 3.61 -10.13 8.95
N HIS A 110 3.00 -9.61 10.01
CA HIS A 110 3.65 -9.50 11.33
C HIS A 110 2.75 -9.72 12.56
N ALA A 111 1.77 -10.62 12.51
CA ALA A 111 1.16 -11.13 13.76
C ALA A 111 1.96 -12.34 14.27
N ARG A 112 3.22 -12.10 14.68
CA ARG A 112 3.88 -13.01 15.63
C ARG A 112 3.27 -12.74 17.00
N ILE A 113 2.24 -13.50 17.35
CA ILE A 113 1.83 -13.70 18.73
C ILE A 113 3.04 -14.35 19.42
N PHE A 114 3.88 -13.55 20.07
CA PHE A 114 4.79 -14.08 21.08
C PHE A 114 3.92 -14.42 22.29
N ARG A 115 3.79 -15.73 22.50
CA ARG A 115 3.22 -16.32 23.71
C ARG A 115 4.12 -16.05 24.91
#